data_AF-A0A424R1S4-F1
#
_entry.id   AF-A0A424R1S4-F1
#
_cell.length_a   1.000
_cell.length_b   1.000
_cell.length_c   1.000
_cell.angle_alpha   90.00
_cell.angle_beta   90.00
_cell.angle_gamma   90.00
#
_symmetry.space_group_name_H-M   'P 1'
#
loop_
_entity.id
_entity.type
_entity.pdbx_description
1 polymer ?
#
loop_
_entity_poly.entity_id
_entity_poly.type
_entity_poly.pdbx_seq_one_letter_code
_entity_poly.pdbx_strand_id
1 'polypeptide(L)'
;MTAPTYKPILPRRRPLWIVVLAGMLVFGFYQERAKVQLNHYVHVLQENPGVAEMSAELREKWFDVNPQPKRIHYYVMERTWNGFHRYSLPQLARMKWALSIGILLVFFALDVLFLRTTGHFERWPWLIVMYAIAGTIMAAFLVLVPGKAGYSVAHEFLAFLQSPLPSLLIVLVPSLFERMRTDGPTD
;
A
#
# COMPACT_ATOMS: atom_id res chain seq x y z
N MET A 1 -45.79 -6.37 -10.56
CA MET A 1 -44.47 -6.85 -10.08
C MET A 1 -43.48 -5.72 -10.24
N THR A 2 -43.24 -4.93 -9.19
CA THR A 2 -42.18 -3.92 -9.19
C THR A 2 -40.85 -4.64 -8.97
N ALA A 3 -39.98 -4.63 -9.98
CA ALA A 3 -38.62 -5.13 -9.81
C ALA A 3 -37.98 -4.46 -8.58
N PRO A 4 -37.32 -5.21 -7.68
CA PRO A 4 -36.61 -4.61 -6.56
C PRO A 4 -35.64 -3.57 -7.12
N THR A 5 -35.85 -2.31 -6.75
CA THR A 5 -35.04 -1.21 -7.24
C THR A 5 -33.75 -1.21 -6.44
N TYR A 6 -32.79 -2.04 -6.84
CA TYR A 6 -31.53 -2.16 -6.12
C TYR A 6 -30.77 -0.84 -6.15
N LYS A 7 -30.22 -0.44 -5.00
CA LYS A 7 -29.19 0.59 -4.94
C LYS A 7 -28.01 0.08 -5.81
N PRO A 8 -27.54 0.84 -6.81
CA PRO A 8 -26.43 0.41 -7.64
C PRO A 8 -25.16 0.27 -6.78
N ILE A 9 -24.42 -0.85 -6.91
CA ILE A 9 -23.18 -1.14 -6.15
C ILE A 9 -22.20 0.03 -6.26
N LEU A 10 -22.13 0.63 -7.46
CA LEU A 10 -21.34 1.82 -7.73
C LEU A 10 -22.23 2.86 -8.45
N PRO A 11 -22.22 4.12 -8.01
CA PRO A 11 -23.08 5.15 -8.60
C PRO A 11 -22.64 5.45 -10.03
N ARG A 12 -23.51 5.15 -11.01
CA ARG A 12 -23.25 5.41 -12.43
C ARG A 12 -23.37 6.89 -12.81
N ARG A 13 -24.25 7.64 -12.15
CA ARG A 13 -24.51 9.07 -12.45
C ARG A 13 -23.47 10.03 -11.84
N ARG A 14 -22.66 9.57 -10.89
CA ARG A 14 -21.60 10.35 -10.23
C ARG A 14 -20.32 9.51 -10.16
N PRO A 15 -19.58 9.37 -11.29
CA PRO A 15 -18.46 8.46 -11.39
C PRO A 15 -17.18 8.96 -10.67
N LEU A 16 -17.31 9.82 -9.66
CA LEU A 16 -16.16 10.34 -8.89
C LEU A 16 -15.35 9.23 -8.23
N TRP A 17 -15.99 8.11 -7.89
CA TRP A 17 -15.32 6.92 -7.37
C TRP A 17 -14.27 6.35 -8.36
N ILE A 18 -14.46 6.51 -9.68
CA ILE A 18 -13.48 6.09 -10.70
C ILE A 18 -12.22 6.95 -10.60
N VAL A 19 -12.39 8.26 -10.43
CA VAL A 19 -11.27 9.19 -10.28
C VAL A 19 -10.49 8.89 -9.00
N VAL A 20 -11.20 8.62 -7.89
CA VAL A 20 -10.57 8.21 -6.63
C VAL A 20 -9.81 6.89 -6.81
N LEU A 21 -10.44 5.87 -7.40
CA LEU A 21 -9.81 4.57 -7.63
C LEU A 21 -8.57 4.69 -8.53
N ALA A 22 -8.67 5.44 -9.63
CA ALA A 22 -7.52 5.73 -10.50
C ALA A 22 -6.40 6.43 -9.72
N GLY A 23 -6.75 7.42 -8.89
CA GLY A 23 -5.81 8.08 -7.98
C GLY A 23 -5.12 7.11 -7.02
N MET A 24 -5.86 6.19 -6.41
CA MET A 24 -5.31 5.14 -5.52
C MET A 24 -4.37 4.21 -6.26
N LEU A 25 -4.69 3.81 -7.50
CA LEU A 25 -3.83 2.95 -8.31
C LEU A 25 -2.54 3.65 -8.74
N VAL A 26 -2.64 4.90 -9.21
CA VAL A 26 -1.47 5.72 -9.58
C VAL A 26 -0.59 5.97 -8.37
N PHE A 27 -1.18 6.34 -7.23
CA PHE A 27 -0.45 6.51 -5.97
C PHE A 27 0.20 5.20 -5.52
N GLY A 28 -0.53 4.09 -5.58
CA GLY A 28 -0.07 2.73 -5.30
C GLY A 28 1.15 2.32 -6.15
N PHE A 29 1.17 2.70 -7.43
CA PHE A 29 2.31 2.47 -8.30
C PHE A 29 3.55 3.28 -7.88
N TYR A 30 3.40 4.57 -7.63
CA TYR A 30 4.52 5.42 -7.24
C TYR A 30 5.05 5.10 -5.84
N GLN A 31 4.17 4.76 -4.89
CA GLN A 31 4.61 4.36 -3.55
C GLN A 31 5.37 3.03 -3.57
N GLU A 32 4.94 2.05 -4.38
CA GLU A 32 5.67 0.80 -4.55
C GLU A 32 7.07 1.06 -5.14
N ARG A 33 7.17 1.89 -6.18
CA ARG A 33 8.46 2.30 -6.76
C ARG A 33 9.36 2.96 -5.72
N ALA A 34 8.84 3.87 -4.91
CA ALA A 34 9.60 4.55 -3.87
C ALA A 34 10.12 3.57 -2.80
N LYS A 35 9.29 2.64 -2.33
CA LYS A 35 9.68 1.59 -1.38
C LYS A 35 10.76 0.68 -1.95
N VAL A 36 10.63 0.25 -3.20
CA VAL A 36 11.62 -0.63 -3.85
C VAL A 36 12.95 0.09 -4.02
N GLN A 37 12.95 1.35 -4.48
CA GLN A 37 14.16 2.16 -4.60
C GLN A 37 14.88 2.31 -3.26
N LEU A 38 14.15 2.66 -2.21
CA LEU A 38 14.71 2.83 -0.86
C LEU A 38 15.24 1.51 -0.29
N ASN A 39 14.50 0.41 -0.47
CA ASN A 39 14.91 -0.91 -0.01
C ASN A 39 16.17 -1.39 -0.73
N HIS A 40 16.23 -1.22 -2.05
CA HIS A 40 17.40 -1.56 -2.85
C HIS A 40 18.63 -0.75 -2.44
N TYR A 41 18.47 0.57 -2.30
CA TYR A 41 19.57 1.44 -1.90
C TYR A 41 20.15 1.05 -0.53
N VAL A 42 19.29 0.78 0.46
CA VAL A 42 19.74 0.29 1.77
C VAL A 42 20.44 -1.06 1.67
N HIS A 43 19.94 -1.97 0.86
CA HIS A 43 20.56 -3.29 0.66
C HIS A 43 21.99 -3.15 0.10
N VAL A 44 22.18 -2.34 -0.95
CA VAL A 44 23.50 -2.09 -1.53
C VAL A 44 24.47 -1.52 -0.49
N LEU A 45 24.02 -0.58 0.35
CA LEU A 45 24.86 -0.01 1.41
C LEU A 45 25.20 -1.04 2.52
N GLN A 46 24.28 -1.96 2.83
CA GLN A 46 24.53 -3.03 3.80
C GLN A 46 25.54 -4.05 3.28
N GLU A 47 25.52 -4.34 1.97
CA GLU A 47 26.47 -5.24 1.31
C GLU A 47 27.84 -4.59 1.08
N ASN A 48 27.89 -3.25 1.06
CA ASN A 48 29.12 -2.48 0.81
C ASN A 48 29.39 -1.49 1.96
N PRO A 49 29.85 -1.95 3.14
CA PRO A 49 30.05 -1.09 4.31
C PRO A 49 30.96 0.11 4.05
N GLY A 50 32.04 -0.09 3.26
CA GLY A 50 32.95 1.00 2.89
C GLY A 50 32.26 2.13 2.10
N VAL A 51 31.24 1.81 1.29
CA VAL A 51 30.43 2.81 0.57
C VAL A 51 29.48 3.52 1.53
N ALA A 52 28.95 2.82 2.52
CA ALA A 52 28.07 3.39 3.55
C ALA A 52 28.77 4.41 4.46
N GLU A 53 30.11 4.41 4.51
CA GLU A 53 30.92 5.37 5.27
C GLU A 53 31.38 6.58 4.44
N MET A 54 31.35 6.49 3.11
CA MET A 54 31.73 7.59 2.21
C MET A 54 30.85 8.84 2.39
N SER A 55 31.37 10.00 1.99
CA SER A 55 30.55 11.22 1.85
C SER A 55 29.49 11.05 0.76
N ALA A 56 28.44 11.87 0.79
CA ALA A 56 27.35 11.78 -0.20
C ALA A 56 27.85 11.90 -1.65
N GLU A 57 28.80 12.80 -1.90
CA GLU A 57 29.40 13.03 -3.23
C GLU A 57 30.21 11.82 -3.72
N LEU A 58 30.96 11.18 -2.81
CA LEU A 58 31.73 9.98 -3.15
C LEU A 58 30.82 8.78 -3.38
N ARG A 59 29.71 8.67 -2.64
CA ARG A 59 28.69 7.65 -2.89
C ARG A 59 28.03 7.83 -4.25
N GLU A 60 27.65 9.05 -4.61
CA GLU A 60 27.06 9.33 -5.92
C GLU A 60 28.00 8.91 -7.04
N LYS A 61 29.28 9.34 -6.98
CA LYS A 61 30.32 8.91 -7.94
C LYS A 61 30.51 7.40 -7.98
N TRP A 62 30.48 6.74 -6.82
CA TRP A 62 30.62 5.29 -6.77
C TRP A 62 29.46 4.59 -7.47
N PHE A 63 28.22 5.07 -7.29
CA PHE A 63 27.03 4.54 -7.95
C PHE A 63 27.03 4.81 -9.47
N ASP A 64 27.62 5.92 -9.93
CA ASP A 64 27.79 6.20 -11.35
C ASP A 64 28.75 5.20 -12.02
N VAL A 65 29.84 4.83 -11.32
CA VAL A 65 30.84 3.86 -11.82
C VAL A 65 30.38 2.41 -11.63
N ASN A 66 29.54 2.15 -10.63
CA ASN A 66 29.03 0.82 -10.30
C ASN A 66 27.49 0.80 -10.35
N PRO A 67 26.88 0.83 -11.55
CA PRO A 67 25.43 0.79 -11.69
C PRO A 67 24.85 -0.43 -10.98
N GLN A 68 23.79 -0.23 -10.19
CA GLN A 68 23.11 -1.29 -9.45
C GLN A 68 21.69 -1.52 -10.00
N PRO A 69 21.52 -1.98 -11.25
CA PRO A 69 20.19 -2.16 -11.81
C PRO A 69 19.46 -3.29 -11.08
N LYS A 70 18.18 -3.07 -10.78
CA LYS A 70 17.31 -4.10 -10.20
C LYS A 70 16.16 -4.40 -11.13
N ARG A 71 16.05 -5.66 -11.55
CA ARG A 71 14.88 -6.14 -12.30
C ARG A 71 13.70 -6.30 -11.35
N ILE A 72 12.59 -5.66 -11.69
CA ILE A 72 11.29 -5.78 -11.03
C ILE A 72 10.33 -6.37 -12.08
N HIS A 73 9.24 -7.01 -11.67
CA HIS A 73 8.38 -7.81 -12.54
C HIS A 73 8.09 -7.23 -13.94
N TYR A 74 7.81 -5.93 -14.03
CA TYR A 74 7.40 -5.24 -15.26
C TYR A 74 8.33 -4.10 -15.69
N TYR A 75 9.45 -3.85 -14.99
CA TYR A 75 10.43 -2.81 -15.36
C TYR A 75 11.80 -3.07 -14.76
N VAL A 76 12.84 -2.47 -15.34
CA VAL A 76 14.18 -2.45 -14.75
C VAL A 76 14.41 -1.08 -14.12
N MET A 77 14.80 -1.08 -12.85
CA MET A 77 15.21 0.12 -12.15
C MET A 77 16.70 0.33 -12.36
N GLU A 78 17.06 1.24 -13.26
CA GLU A 78 18.46 1.47 -13.66
C GLU A 78 19.23 2.36 -12.68
N ARG A 79 18.53 3.27 -11.99
CA ARG A 79 19.14 4.27 -11.11
C ARG A 79 18.43 4.34 -9.77
N THR A 80 19.21 4.73 -8.76
CA THR A 80 18.70 5.13 -7.44
C THR A 80 18.28 6.61 -7.48
N TRP A 81 17.53 7.06 -6.47
CA TRP A 81 17.23 8.48 -6.32
C TRP A 81 18.41 9.19 -5.64
N ASN A 82 18.96 10.23 -6.27
CA ASN A 82 20.17 10.92 -5.81
C ASN A 82 20.04 11.49 -4.39
N GLY A 83 18.81 11.80 -3.95
CA GLY A 83 18.56 12.25 -2.57
C GLY A 83 18.99 11.25 -1.51
N PHE A 84 19.01 9.94 -1.80
CA PHE A 84 19.40 8.92 -0.84
C PHE A 84 20.88 8.97 -0.43
N HIS A 85 21.76 9.53 -1.28
CA HIS A 85 23.19 9.61 -0.98
C HIS A 85 23.51 10.44 0.26
N ARG A 86 22.63 11.38 0.61
CA ARG A 86 22.80 12.29 1.75
C ARG A 86 22.49 11.65 3.10
N TYR A 87 21.87 10.48 3.12
CA TYR A 87 21.38 9.86 4.35
C TYR A 87 22.26 8.69 4.79
N SER A 88 22.43 8.53 6.09
CA SER A 88 23.07 7.35 6.68
C SER A 88 22.10 6.16 6.77
N LEU A 89 22.62 4.95 6.95
CA LEU A 89 21.80 3.73 7.11
C LEU A 89 20.70 3.88 8.18
N PRO A 90 20.95 4.41 9.40
CA PRO A 90 19.90 4.64 10.39
C PRO A 90 18.86 5.69 9.96
N GLN A 91 19.25 6.70 9.17
CA GLN A 91 18.31 7.69 8.64
C GLN A 91 17.43 7.08 7.56
N LEU A 92 18.00 6.27 6.67
CA LEU A 92 17.25 5.55 5.63
C LEU A 92 16.29 4.53 6.25
N ALA A 93 16.69 3.83 7.31
CA ALA A 93 15.81 2.93 8.06
C ALA A 93 14.62 3.68 8.67
N ARG A 94 14.85 4.85 9.29
CA ARG A 94 13.76 5.72 9.78
C ARG A 94 12.86 6.20 8.65
N MET A 95 13.45 6.55 7.50
CA MET A 95 12.70 6.98 6.32
C MET A 95 11.83 5.85 5.75
N LYS A 96 12.26 4.58 5.80
CA LYS A 96 11.41 3.43 5.44
C LYS A 96 10.16 3.37 6.30
N TRP A 97 10.33 3.48 7.62
CA TRP A 97 9.20 3.48 8.56
C TRP A 97 8.28 4.69 8.36
N ALA A 98 8.86 5.89 8.24
CA ALA A 98 8.10 7.11 8.01
C ALA A 98 7.31 7.06 6.69
N LEU A 99 7.92 6.54 5.62
CA LEU A 99 7.27 6.33 4.33
C LEU A 99 6.10 5.34 4.46
N SER A 100 6.30 4.19 5.10
CA SER A 100 5.24 3.20 5.32
C SER A 100 4.06 3.75 6.12
N ILE A 101 4.33 4.50 7.19
CA ILE A 101 3.28 5.14 8.00
C ILE A 101 2.55 6.21 7.18
N GLY A 102 3.29 7.05 6.46
CA GLY A 102 2.71 8.09 5.60
C GLY A 102 1.80 7.52 4.52
N ILE A 103 2.25 6.47 3.82
CA ILE A 103 1.45 5.76 2.81
C ILE A 103 0.19 5.16 3.43
N LEU A 104 0.30 4.53 4.60
CA LEU A 104 -0.84 3.95 5.31
C LEU A 104 -1.91 5.00 5.64
N LEU A 105 -1.49 6.17 6.13
CA LEU A 105 -2.41 7.28 6.43
C LEU A 105 -3.08 7.83 5.17
N VAL A 106 -2.33 7.97 4.07
CA VAL A 106 -2.88 8.41 2.78
C VAL A 106 -3.89 7.39 2.24
N PHE A 107 -3.59 6.09 2.29
CA PHE A 107 -4.53 5.06 1.86
C PHE A 107 -5.78 5.03 2.72
N PHE A 108 -5.67 5.17 4.05
CA PHE A 108 -6.83 5.29 4.91
C PHE A 108 -7.73 6.49 4.52
N ALA A 109 -7.13 7.65 4.25
CA ALA A 109 -7.86 8.83 3.79
C ALA A 109 -8.53 8.61 2.43
N LEU A 110 -7.85 7.94 1.49
CA LEU A 110 -8.38 7.58 0.17
C LEU A 110 -9.50 6.55 0.26
N ASP A 111 -9.40 5.57 1.16
CA ASP A 111 -10.45 4.57 1.43
C ASP A 111 -11.72 5.24 1.95
N VAL A 112 -11.58 6.16 2.92
CA VAL A 112 -12.71 6.96 3.44
C VAL A 112 -13.33 7.80 2.33
N LEU A 113 -12.51 8.43 1.49
CA LEU A 113 -12.98 9.19 0.33
C LEU A 113 -13.68 8.30 -0.70
N PHE A 114 -13.20 7.07 -0.91
CA PHE A 114 -13.82 6.08 -1.79
C PHE A 114 -15.21 5.67 -1.28
N LEU A 115 -15.36 5.38 0.02
CA LEU A 115 -16.66 5.11 0.63
C LEU A 115 -17.63 6.28 0.47
N ARG A 116 -17.13 7.51 0.63
CA ARG A 116 -17.93 8.73 0.43
C ARG A 116 -18.40 8.88 -1.02
N THR A 117 -17.51 8.68 -2.00
CA THR A 117 -17.84 8.84 -3.43
C THR A 117 -18.71 7.71 -3.98
N THR A 118 -18.64 6.52 -3.39
CA THR A 118 -19.51 5.39 -3.74
C THR A 118 -20.89 5.45 -3.06
N GLY A 119 -21.09 6.37 -2.09
CA GLY A 119 -22.35 6.51 -1.37
C GLY A 119 -22.61 5.45 -0.30
N HIS A 120 -21.52 4.83 0.19
CA HIS A 120 -21.50 3.81 1.24
C HIS A 120 -20.72 4.30 2.48
N PHE A 121 -20.77 5.60 2.76
CA PHE A 121 -20.02 6.20 3.88
C PHE A 121 -20.44 5.61 5.22
N GLU A 122 -21.68 5.14 5.36
CA GLU A 122 -22.17 4.42 6.54
C GLU A 122 -21.33 3.18 6.91
N ARG A 123 -20.56 2.64 5.96
CA ARG A 123 -19.69 1.47 6.17
C ARG A 123 -18.30 1.83 6.72
N TRP A 124 -17.99 3.11 6.97
CA TRP A 124 -16.71 3.53 7.52
C TRP A 124 -16.31 2.87 8.87
N PRO A 125 -17.22 2.44 9.77
CA PRO A 125 -16.79 1.74 10.99
C PRO A 125 -16.15 0.39 10.66
N TRP A 126 -16.61 -0.29 9.60
CA TRP A 126 -16.00 -1.53 9.13
C TRP A 126 -14.60 -1.32 8.58
N LEU A 127 -14.30 -0.14 8.02
CA LEU A 127 -12.95 0.23 7.62
C LEU A 127 -12.03 0.33 8.84
N ILE A 128 -12.49 0.96 9.92
CA ILE A 128 -11.72 1.03 11.17
C ILE A 128 -11.49 -0.36 11.74
N VAL A 129 -12.52 -1.20 11.81
CA VAL A 129 -12.40 -2.58 12.30
C VAL A 129 -11.38 -3.36 11.46
N MET A 130 -11.45 -3.25 10.13
CA MET A 130 -10.51 -3.90 9.23
C MET A 130 -9.06 -3.46 9.46
N TYR A 131 -8.82 -2.16 9.55
CA TYR A 131 -7.48 -1.62 9.85
C TYR A 131 -6.98 -2.04 11.23
N ALA A 132 -7.85 -2.05 12.24
CA ALA A 132 -7.51 -2.47 13.60
C ALA A 132 -7.15 -3.96 13.66
N ILE A 133 -7.95 -4.83 13.02
CA ILE A 133 -7.68 -6.27 12.96
C ILE A 133 -6.37 -6.54 12.22
N ALA A 134 -6.23 -6.01 11.00
CA ALA A 134 -5.02 -6.19 10.20
C ALA A 134 -3.77 -5.65 10.93
N GLY A 135 -3.87 -4.48 11.57
CA GLY A 135 -2.80 -3.90 12.37
C GLY A 135 -2.44 -4.74 13.60
N THR A 136 -3.44 -5.31 14.28
CA THR A 136 -3.23 -6.21 15.43
C THR A 136 -2.54 -7.50 14.99
N ILE A 137 -2.98 -8.11 13.89
CA ILE A 137 -2.34 -9.31 13.33
C ILE A 137 -0.89 -9.00 12.94
N MET A 138 -0.67 -7.89 12.24
CA MET A 138 0.67 -7.43 11.86
C MET A 138 1.59 -7.29 13.09
N ALA A 139 1.13 -6.60 14.14
CA ALA A 139 1.88 -6.43 15.38
C ALA A 139 2.14 -7.76 16.10
N ALA A 140 1.12 -8.62 16.19
CA ALA A 140 1.25 -9.94 16.81
C ALA A 140 2.29 -10.80 16.08
N PHE A 141 2.28 -10.84 14.75
CA PHE A 141 3.27 -11.62 13.98
C PHE A 141 4.68 -11.04 14.09
N LEU A 142 4.83 -9.70 14.14
CA LEU A 142 6.15 -9.08 14.35
C LEU A 142 6.74 -9.40 15.72
N VAL A 143 5.91 -9.55 16.76
CA VAL A 143 6.37 -9.82 18.13
C VAL A 143 6.52 -11.31 18.42
N LEU A 144 5.56 -12.13 17.98
CA LEU A 144 5.45 -13.54 18.35
C LEU A 144 6.21 -14.48 17.40
N VAL A 145 6.43 -14.07 16.15
CA VAL A 145 7.08 -14.91 15.12
C VAL A 145 8.37 -14.23 14.64
N PRO A 146 9.50 -14.46 15.31
CA PRO A 146 10.75 -13.82 14.93
C PRO A 146 11.25 -14.29 13.56
N GLY A 147 11.95 -13.39 12.88
CA GLY A 147 12.60 -13.68 11.60
C GLY A 147 11.70 -13.46 10.38
N LYS A 148 12.06 -14.10 9.27
CA LYS A 148 11.48 -13.81 7.95
C LYS A 148 10.00 -14.16 7.85
N ALA A 149 9.53 -15.17 8.57
CA ALA A 149 8.15 -15.63 8.52
C ALA A 149 7.18 -14.57 9.07
N GLY A 150 7.40 -14.08 10.31
CA GLY A 150 6.56 -13.04 10.90
C GLY A 150 6.63 -11.73 10.13
N TYR A 151 7.82 -11.34 9.67
CA TYR A 151 7.99 -10.18 8.80
C TYR A 151 7.21 -10.30 7.48
N SER A 152 7.23 -11.47 6.83
CA SER A 152 6.51 -11.68 5.57
C SER A 152 5.01 -11.51 5.75
N VAL A 153 4.43 -12.09 6.80
CA VAL A 153 2.99 -11.94 7.09
C VAL A 153 2.65 -10.49 7.38
N ALA A 154 3.41 -9.84 8.25
CA ALA A 154 3.25 -8.43 8.57
C ALA A 154 3.31 -7.53 7.32
N HIS A 155 4.23 -7.84 6.40
CA HIS A 155 4.39 -7.15 5.13
C HIS A 155 3.17 -7.30 4.22
N GLU A 156 2.59 -8.50 4.12
CA GLU A 156 1.37 -8.74 3.33
C GLU A 156 0.16 -7.96 3.86
N PHE A 157 -0.05 -7.93 5.18
CA PHE A 157 -1.12 -7.14 5.79
C PHE A 157 -0.90 -5.63 5.59
N LEU A 158 0.34 -5.16 5.69
CA LEU A 158 0.65 -3.77 5.39
C LEU A 158 0.39 -3.45 3.91
N ALA A 159 0.78 -4.32 2.99
CA ALA A 159 0.54 -4.16 1.55
C ALA A 159 -0.97 -4.14 1.25
N PHE A 160 -1.74 -5.00 1.90
CA PHE A 160 -3.20 -4.99 1.82
C PHE A 160 -3.80 -3.65 2.26
N LEU A 161 -3.39 -3.12 3.41
CA LEU A 161 -3.88 -1.82 3.91
C LEU A 161 -3.39 -0.63 3.06
N GLN A 162 -2.27 -0.76 2.36
CA GLN A 162 -1.73 0.25 1.44
C GLN A 162 -2.21 0.03 0.00
N SER A 163 -3.44 -0.46 -0.17
CA SER A 163 -4.03 -0.75 -1.48
C SER A 163 -5.51 -0.31 -1.51
N PRO A 164 -6.19 -0.32 -2.67
CA PRO A 164 -7.62 -0.08 -2.75
C PRO A 164 -8.50 -1.23 -2.22
N LEU A 165 -7.89 -2.37 -1.87
CA LEU A 165 -8.63 -3.56 -1.48
C LEU A 165 -9.53 -3.37 -0.24
N PRO A 166 -9.12 -2.67 0.83
CA PRO A 166 -9.96 -2.50 2.02
C PRO A 166 -11.32 -1.88 1.70
N SER A 167 -11.32 -0.73 1.03
CA SER A 167 -12.57 -0.04 0.67
C SER A 167 -13.34 -0.75 -0.43
N LEU A 168 -12.67 -1.39 -1.39
CA LEU A 168 -13.33 -2.24 -2.39
C LEU A 168 -14.07 -3.42 -1.75
N LEU A 169 -13.45 -4.12 -0.80
CA LEU A 169 -14.09 -5.25 -0.11
C LEU A 169 -15.31 -4.79 0.69
N ILE A 170 -15.22 -3.65 1.37
CA ILE A 170 -16.33 -3.08 2.14
C ILE A 170 -17.51 -2.67 1.25
N VAL A 171 -17.24 -2.22 0.02
CA VAL A 171 -18.31 -1.90 -0.94
C VAL A 171 -18.86 -3.16 -1.60
N LEU A 172 -18.00 -4.02 -2.15
CA LEU A 172 -18.40 -5.13 -2.99
C LEU A 172 -19.01 -6.29 -2.21
N VAL A 173 -18.37 -6.75 -1.12
CA VAL A 173 -18.77 -7.99 -0.45
C VAL A 173 -20.19 -7.90 0.10
N PRO A 174 -20.56 -6.90 0.93
CA PRO A 174 -21.92 -6.79 1.45
C PRO A 174 -22.95 -6.62 0.33
N SER A 175 -22.63 -5.80 -0.68
CA SER A 175 -23.54 -5.53 -1.79
C SER A 175 -23.77 -6.73 -2.71
N LEU A 176 -22.81 -7.67 -2.80
CA LEU A 176 -23.00 -8.95 -3.47
C LEU A 176 -23.87 -9.89 -2.64
N PHE A 177 -23.62 -9.99 -1.33
CA PHE A 177 -24.43 -10.81 -0.41
C PHE A 177 -25.89 -10.35 -0.34
N GLU A 178 -26.13 -9.03 -0.27
CA GLU A 178 -27.48 -8.46 -0.27
C GLU A 178 -28.26 -8.88 -1.52
N ARG A 179 -27.62 -8.92 -2.69
CA ARG A 179 -28.24 -9.33 -3.96
C ARG A 179 -28.52 -10.83 -4.03
N MET A 180 -27.55 -11.65 -3.61
CA MET A 180 -27.74 -13.10 -3.59
C MET A 180 -28.87 -13.53 -2.66
N ARG A 181 -29.04 -12.83 -1.53
CA ARG A 181 -30.09 -13.15 -0.54
C ARG A 181 -31.49 -12.77 -1.03
N THR A 182 -31.62 -11.75 -1.86
CA THR A 182 -32.90 -11.32 -2.45
C THR A 182 -33.31 -12.12 -3.69
N ASP A 183 -32.35 -12.81 -4.34
CA ASP A 183 -32.60 -13.67 -5.50
C ASP A 183 -32.82 -15.15 -5.10
N GLY A 184 -32.78 -15.49 -3.81
CA GLY A 184 -33.13 -16.82 -3.30
C GLY A 184 -34.65 -17.04 -3.24
N PRO A 185 -35.16 -18.27 -3.47
CA PRO A 185 -36.58 -18.54 -3.41
C PRO A 185 -37.11 -18.18 -2.03
N THR A 186 -38.14 -17.34 -2.00
CA THR A 186 -38.97 -17.12 -0.82
C THR A 186 -39.80 -18.38 -0.61
N ASP A 187 -39.43 -19.19 0.37
CA ASP A 187 -40.32 -20.20 0.96
C ASP A 187 -41.47 -19.52 1.73
#